data_AF-A0A532T7H6-F1
#
_entry.id   AF-A0A532T7H6-F1
#
_cell.length_a   1.000
_cell.length_b   1.000
_cell.length_c   1.000
_cell.angle_alpha   90.00
_cell.angle_beta   90.00
_cell.angle_gamma   90.00
#
_symmetry.space_group_name_H-M   'P 1'
#
loop_
_entity.id
_entity.type
_entity.pdbx_description
1 polymer ?
#
loop_
_entity_poly.entity_id
_entity_poly.type
_entity_poly.pdbx_seq_one_letter_code
_entity_poly.pdbx_strand_id
1 'polypeptide(L)'
;ETYEIDEIILIEKTYKPRPVVEALINPYKLVSLNEIFLATGDIQFRAVLWEDDKEHFLFTQEELEELIYELTGNITSVEFQ
;
A
#
# COMPACT_ATOMS: atom_id res chain seq x y z
N GLU A 1 27.03 -0.90 -14.41
CA GLU A 1 26.73 -0.53 -13.02
C GLU A 1 26.20 -1.76 -12.31
N THR A 2 26.66 -2.02 -11.10
CA THR A 2 26.14 -3.13 -10.28
C THR A 2 25.08 -2.52 -9.37
N TYR A 3 23.84 -2.94 -9.52
CA TYR A 3 22.76 -2.57 -8.60
C TYR A 3 22.91 -3.43 -7.34
N GLU A 4 23.06 -2.81 -6.17
CA GLU A 4 22.93 -3.50 -4.90
C GLU A 4 21.44 -3.60 -4.54
N ILE A 5 20.99 -4.81 -4.21
CA ILE A 5 19.63 -5.04 -3.71
C ILE A 5 19.68 -4.91 -2.19
N ASP A 6 19.03 -3.88 -1.66
CA ASP A 6 18.95 -3.65 -0.21
C ASP A 6 17.97 -4.64 0.45
N GLU A 7 16.77 -4.78 -0.12
CA GLU A 7 15.70 -5.59 0.47
C GLU A 7 14.88 -6.34 -0.59
N ILE A 8 14.40 -7.53 -0.23
CA ILE A 8 13.49 -8.33 -1.07
C ILE A 8 12.23 -8.61 -0.25
N ILE A 9 11.11 -8.06 -0.70
CA ILE A 9 9.79 -8.27 -0.11
C ILE A 9 9.05 -9.34 -0.93
N LEU A 10 8.61 -10.40 -0.26
CA LEU A 10 7.81 -11.47 -0.88
C LEU A 10 6.33 -11.23 -0.57
N ILE A 11 5.53 -11.05 -1.62
CA ILE A 11 4.08 -10.80 -1.50
C ILE A 11 3.34 -11.90 -2.26
N GLU A 12 2.35 -12.51 -1.63
CA GLU A 12 1.48 -13.47 -2.29
C GLU A 12 0.64 -12.76 -3.37
N LYS A 13 0.57 -13.37 -4.56
CA LYS A 13 -0.23 -12.82 -5.67
C LYS A 13 -1.71 -12.77 -5.28
N THR A 14 -2.28 -11.57 -5.27
CA THR A 14 -3.66 -11.33 -4.85
C THR A 14 -4.21 -10.06 -5.50
N TYR A 15 -5.54 -10.00 -5.64
CA TYR A 15 -6.24 -8.78 -6.06
C TYR A 15 -6.73 -7.96 -4.85
N LYS A 16 -6.48 -8.41 -3.62
CA LYS A 16 -6.98 -7.74 -2.41
C LYS A 16 -5.96 -6.70 -1.95
N PRO A 17 -6.33 -5.42 -1.78
CA PRO A 17 -5.38 -4.37 -1.35
C PRO A 17 -4.82 -4.62 0.04
N ARG A 18 -5.65 -5.03 1.00
CA ARG A 18 -5.25 -5.23 2.42
C ARG A 18 -3.95 -6.04 2.60
N PRO A 19 -3.86 -7.30 2.13
CA PRO A 19 -2.65 -8.10 2.32
C PRO A 19 -1.41 -7.51 1.62
N VAL A 20 -1.59 -6.77 0.51
CA VAL A 20 -0.47 -6.11 -0.18
C VAL A 20 0.02 -4.92 0.64
N VAL A 21 -0.88 -4.07 1.12
CA VAL A 21 -0.53 -2.95 2.00
C VAL A 21 0.20 -3.46 3.24
N GLU A 22 -0.36 -4.45 3.93
CA GLU A 22 0.23 -5.03 5.14
C GLU A 22 1.61 -5.66 4.89
N ALA A 23 1.85 -6.21 3.70
CA ALA A 23 3.17 -6.74 3.34
C ALA A 23 4.20 -5.64 3.04
N LEU A 24 3.79 -4.56 2.36
CA LEU A 24 4.67 -3.44 1.99
C LEU A 24 5.09 -2.58 3.19
N ILE A 25 4.28 -2.54 4.25
CA ILE A 25 4.56 -1.74 5.45
C ILE A 25 5.07 -2.57 6.64
N ASN A 26 5.36 -3.86 6.46
CA ASN A 26 5.80 -4.73 7.56
C ASN A 26 7.07 -4.14 8.23
N PRO A 27 7.17 -4.07 9.58
CA PRO A 27 6.30 -4.64 10.61
C PRO A 27 5.20 -3.72 11.17
N TYR A 28 4.94 -2.60 10.50
CA TYR A 28 3.95 -1.61 10.91
C TYR A 28 2.52 -2.07 10.59
N LYS A 29 1.53 -1.37 11.14
CA LYS A 29 0.13 -1.80 11.07
C LYS A 29 -0.73 -0.85 10.24
N LEU A 30 -1.54 -1.46 9.39
CA LEU A 30 -2.65 -0.78 8.72
C LEU A 30 -3.76 -0.48 9.74
N VAL A 31 -4.06 0.79 9.96
CA VAL A 31 -5.13 1.22 10.88
C VAL A 31 -6.48 0.82 10.33
N SER A 32 -6.75 1.21 9.09
CA SER A 32 -8.01 0.89 8.41
C SER A 32 -7.80 0.80 6.90
N LEU A 33 -8.70 0.06 6.26
CA LEU A 33 -8.82 0.04 4.81
C LEU A 33 -10.30 0.28 4.50
N ASN A 34 -10.61 1.44 3.94
CA ASN A 34 -11.97 1.84 3.64
C ASN A 34 -12.25 1.64 2.15
N GLU A 35 -13.39 1.05 1.83
CA GLU A 35 -13.90 0.93 0.47
C GLU A 35 -14.76 2.15 0.15
N ILE A 36 -14.44 2.82 -0.97
CA ILE A 36 -15.10 4.02 -1.45
C ILE A 36 -15.81 3.67 -2.75
N PHE A 37 -17.14 3.74 -2.73
CA PHE A 37 -17.98 3.52 -3.90
C PHE A 37 -18.16 4.84 -4.64
N LEU A 38 -17.69 4.91 -5.87
CA LEU A 38 -17.86 6.09 -6.72
C LEU A 38 -19.22 6.07 -7.43
N ALA A 39 -19.72 7.25 -7.78
CA ALA A 39 -20.96 7.40 -8.54
C ALA A 39 -20.89 6.74 -9.95
N THR A 40 -19.69 6.46 -10.45
CA THR A 40 -19.44 5.70 -11.70
C THR A 40 -19.72 4.21 -11.55
N GLY A 41 -19.82 3.70 -10.31
CA GLY A 41 -19.88 2.27 -10.01
C GLY A 41 -18.51 1.66 -9.72
N ASP A 42 -17.43 2.43 -9.84
CA ASP A 42 -16.07 1.98 -9.52
C ASP A 42 -15.85 1.92 -8.01
N ILE A 43 -14.91 1.06 -7.60
CA ILE A 43 -14.47 0.93 -6.20
C ILE A 43 -13.04 1.47 -6.09
N GLN A 44 -12.82 2.36 -5.14
CA GLN A 44 -11.50 2.79 -4.71
C GLN A 44 -11.29 2.42 -3.25
N PHE A 45 -10.03 2.34 -2.84
CA PHE A 45 -9.67 2.02 -1.47
C PHE A 45 -8.92 3.18 -0.83
N ARG A 46 -9.05 3.30 0.49
CA ARG A 46 -8.25 4.23 1.30
C ARG A 46 -7.60 3.47 2.43
N ALA A 47 -6.28 3.35 2.37
CA ALA A 47 -5.45 2.78 3.43
C ALA A 47 -5.05 3.90 4.41
N VAL A 48 -5.34 3.71 5.69
CA VAL A 48 -4.95 4.65 6.76
C VAL A 48 -3.82 4.04 7.56
N LEU A 49 -2.70 4.74 7.64
CA LEU A 49 -1.48 4.37 8.37
C LEU A 49 -1.22 5.36 9.50
N TRP A 50 -0.39 4.98 10.47
CA TRP A 50 0.03 5.90 11.52
C TRP A 50 1.07 6.90 10.98
N GLU A 51 0.90 8.20 11.25
CA GLU A 51 1.89 9.22 10.90
C GLU A 51 3.22 8.95 11.61
N ASP A 52 3.18 8.44 12.85
CA ASP A 52 4.38 8.09 13.64
C ASP A 52 5.28 7.05 12.94
N ASP A 53 4.71 6.19 12.09
CA ASP A 53 5.45 5.12 11.39
C ASP A 53 6.02 5.58 10.03
N LYS A 54 5.62 6.76 9.54
CA LYS A 54 5.88 7.23 8.17
C LYS A 54 7.35 7.33 7.82
N GLU A 55 8.18 7.82 8.73
CA GLU A 55 9.63 7.97 8.51
C GLU A 55 10.37 6.63 8.45
N HIS A 56 9.69 5.53 8.81
CA HIS A 56 10.27 4.20 8.81
C HIS A 56 9.87 3.34 7.62
N PHE A 57 8.98 3.82 6.75
CA PHE A 57 8.62 3.10 5.53
C PHE A 57 9.72 3.18 4.49
N LEU A 58 9.94 2.07 3.79
CA LEU A 58 10.90 1.99 2.68
C LEU A 58 10.47 2.80 1.46
N PHE A 59 9.17 3.03 1.35
CA PHE A 59 8.53 3.65 0.20
C PHE A 59 7.89 4.97 0.62
N THR A 60 7.94 5.94 -0.28
CA THR A 60 7.12 7.15 -0.19
C THR A 60 5.64 6.81 -0.32
N GLN A 61 4.78 7.75 0.05
CA GLN A 61 3.33 7.58 -0.11
C GLN A 61 2.95 7.25 -1.56
N GLU A 62 3.52 7.98 -2.53
CA GLU A 62 3.23 7.81 -3.96
C GLU A 62 3.70 6.43 -4.45
N GLU A 63 4.89 5.99 -4.05
CA GLU A 63 5.41 4.65 -4.38
C GLU A 63 4.55 3.53 -3.79
N LEU A 64 4.05 3.69 -2.56
CA LEU A 64 3.11 2.72 -1.98
C LEU A 64 1.85 2.62 -2.82
N GLU A 65 1.22 3.75 -3.16
CA GLU A 65 0.00 3.79 -3.96
C GLU A 65 0.20 3.13 -5.33
N GLU A 66 1.33 3.41 -6.00
CA GLU A 66 1.70 2.81 -7.27
C GLU A 66 1.91 1.30 -7.15
N LEU A 67 2.72 0.84 -6.19
CA LEU A 67 2.97 -0.59 -5.97
C LEU A 67 1.69 -1.37 -5.65
N ILE A 68 0.79 -0.79 -4.83
CA ILE A 68 -0.50 -1.43 -4.53
C ILE A 68 -1.33 -1.56 -5.82
N TYR A 69 -1.35 -0.53 -6.66
CA TYR A 69 -2.05 -0.58 -7.93
C TYR A 69 -1.43 -1.61 -8.89
N GLU A 70 -0.11 -1.65 -9.03
CA GLU A 70 0.57 -2.63 -9.90
C GLU A 70 0.31 -4.08 -9.47
N LEU A 71 0.34 -4.34 -8.16
CA LEU A 71 0.19 -5.68 -7.62
C LEU A 71 -1.27 -6.17 -7.59
N THR A 72 -2.23 -5.25 -7.40
CA THR A 72 -3.64 -5.63 -7.17
C THR A 72 -4.61 -5.19 -8.26
N GLY A 73 -4.25 -4.18 -9.06
CA GLY A 73 -5.12 -3.51 -10.02
C GLY A 73 -6.14 -2.55 -9.38
N ASN A 74 -6.10 -2.33 -8.07
CA ASN A 74 -7.05 -1.45 -7.38
C ASN A 74 -6.41 -0.12 -7.05
N ILE A 75 -7.12 0.97 -7.35
CA ILE A 75 -6.74 2.32 -6.94
C ILE A 75 -6.90 2.42 -5.43
N THR A 76 -5.79 2.61 -4.73
CA THR A 76 -5.74 2.73 -3.28
C THR A 76 -4.98 4.00 -2.92
N SER A 77 -5.63 4.94 -2.23
CA SER A 77 -4.95 6.12 -1.67
C SER A 77 -4.42 5.80 -0.28
N VAL A 78 -3.24 6.31 0.07
CA VAL A 78 -2.65 6.18 1.40
C VAL A 78 -2.84 7.50 2.16
N GLU A 79 -3.30 7.42 3.41
CA GLU A 79 -3.48 8.56 4.31
C GLU A 79 -2.77 8.25 5.64
N PHE A 80 -2.17 9.28 6.24
CA PHE A 80 -1.50 9.18 7.53
C PHE A 80 -2.29 9.96 8.58
N GLN A 81 -2.42 9.40 9.78
CA GLN A 81 -3.14 10.00 10.91
C GLN A 81 -2.32 10.03 12.21
#